data_AF-A0A6M2CUP3-F1
#
_entry.id   AF-A0A6M2CUP3-F1
#
_cell.length_a   1.000
_cell.length_b   1.000
_cell.length_c   1.000
_cell.angle_alpha   90.00
_cell.angle_beta   90.00
_cell.angle_gamma   90.00
#
_symmetry.space_group_name_H-M   'P 1'
#
loop_
_entity.id
_entity.type
_entity.pdbx_description
1 polymer ?
#
loop_
_entity_poly.entity_id
_entity_poly.type
_entity_poly.pdbx_seq_one_letter_code
_entity_poly.pdbx_strand_id
1 'polypeptide(L)'
;PDKQQSTPSHDLAGVRHSPDQPVHLGPPTKGRALECPVCGYTVGHRSALERHQMIHTGERPFKCGYCSKAFYRSGHLNQHNRIHTGEKPYQCHLCPWNSAWRSDLERHFKTHKRSQQALCRVMQ
;
A
#
# COMPACT_ATOMS: atom_id res chain seq x y z
N PRO A 1 0.86 -37.09 -1.80
CA PRO A 1 0.98 -36.34 -3.06
C PRO A 1 -0.32 -35.57 -3.31
N ASP A 2 -0.41 -34.26 -3.09
CA ASP A 2 0.55 -33.26 -3.52
C ASP A 2 0.53 -32.00 -2.66
N LYS A 3 1.55 -31.19 -2.89
CA LYS A 3 2.19 -30.28 -1.95
C LYS A 3 1.33 -29.10 -1.48
N GLN A 4 1.52 -28.82 -0.20
CA GLN A 4 1.53 -27.49 0.40
C GLN A 4 2.06 -26.43 -0.58
N GLN A 5 1.31 -25.34 -0.75
CA GLN A 5 1.90 -24.03 -0.98
C GLN A 5 1.14 -22.99 -0.18
N SER A 6 1.63 -22.84 1.04
CA SER A 6 1.37 -21.75 1.97
C SER A 6 1.49 -20.42 1.23
N THR A 7 0.37 -19.78 0.94
CA THR A 7 0.38 -18.38 0.54
C THR A 7 0.76 -17.56 1.76
N PRO A 8 1.70 -16.60 1.67
CA PRO A 8 1.95 -15.71 2.80
C PRO A 8 0.68 -14.90 3.05
N SER A 9 0.03 -15.20 4.17
CA SER A 9 -1.07 -14.41 4.73
C SER A 9 -0.50 -13.06 5.13
N HIS A 10 -0.47 -12.10 4.20
CA HIS A 10 -0.42 -10.70 4.58
C HIS A 10 -1.85 -10.28 4.90
N ASP A 11 -2.31 -10.78 6.05
CA ASP A 11 -3.33 -10.15 6.84
C ASP A 11 -2.99 -8.66 6.97
N LEU A 12 -3.63 -7.82 6.17
CA LEU A 12 -3.78 -6.39 6.50
C LEU A 12 -4.84 -6.27 7.60
N ALA A 13 -4.62 -6.99 8.70
CA ALA A 13 -5.25 -6.80 9.98
C ALA A 13 -4.42 -5.75 10.72
N GLY A 14 -5.03 -4.60 10.98
CA GLY A 14 -4.52 -3.61 11.92
C GLY A 14 -3.33 -2.81 11.39
N VAL A 15 -3.60 -1.62 10.87
CA VAL A 15 -2.70 -0.50 11.21
C VAL A 15 -2.88 -0.29 12.71
N ARG A 16 -2.15 -1.06 13.53
CA ARG A 16 -1.92 -0.73 14.92
C ARG A 16 -1.08 0.54 14.87
N HIS A 17 -1.70 1.68 15.16
CA HIS A 17 -0.94 2.87 15.48
C HIS A 17 -0.23 2.55 16.80
N SER A 18 1.10 2.45 16.74
CA SER A 18 1.93 2.47 17.94
C SER A 18 1.74 3.86 18.57
N PRO A 19 1.35 3.97 19.85
CA PRO A 19 1.13 5.27 20.50
C PRO A 19 2.40 6.13 20.59
N ASP A 20 3.58 5.54 20.37
CA ASP A 20 4.90 6.19 20.42
C ASP A 20 5.53 6.46 19.05
N GLN A 21 4.75 6.85 18.03
CA GLN A 21 5.38 7.45 16.84
C GLN A 21 5.43 8.97 16.99
N PRO A 22 6.63 9.60 17.01
CA PRO A 22 6.73 11.04 17.03
C PRO A 22 5.98 11.59 15.82
N VAL A 23 5.07 12.51 16.08
CA VAL A 23 4.32 13.22 15.05
C VAL A 23 5.31 13.85 14.09
N HIS A 24 5.39 13.34 12.86
CA HIS A 24 6.19 13.98 11.82
C HIS A 24 5.48 15.28 11.44
N LEU A 25 5.84 16.36 12.11
CA LEU A 25 5.52 17.73 11.74
C LEU A 25 6.14 17.96 10.35
N GLY A 26 5.30 17.90 9.32
CA GLY A 26 5.69 18.34 7.98
C GLY A 26 6.07 19.83 8.01
N PRO A 27 6.90 20.30 7.05
CA PRO A 27 7.26 21.71 6.99
C PRO A 27 6.01 22.58 6.89
N PRO A 28 5.95 23.73 7.61
CA PRO A 28 4.80 24.62 7.59
C PRO A 28 4.61 25.21 6.19
N THR A 29 3.69 24.64 5.42
CA THR A 29 3.22 25.23 4.17
C THR A 29 2.45 26.51 4.50
N LYS A 30 2.68 27.61 3.77
CA LYS A 30 2.04 28.93 3.96
C LYS A 30 0.50 28.95 3.70
N GLY A 31 -0.20 27.85 3.94
CA GLY A 31 -1.66 27.73 3.91
C GLY A 31 -2.14 27.24 5.27
N ARG A 32 -3.31 27.71 5.71
CA ARG A 32 -3.93 27.34 6.99
C ARG A 32 -4.02 25.81 7.11
N ALA A 33 -3.13 25.22 7.91
CA ALA A 33 -3.18 23.81 8.24
C ALA A 33 -4.45 23.53 9.05
N LEU A 34 -5.11 22.41 8.78
CA LEU A 34 -6.29 21.94 9.49
C LEU A 34 -5.87 20.81 10.42
N GLU A 35 -6.23 20.93 11.69
CA GLU A 35 -5.83 19.99 12.74
C GLU A 35 -6.97 19.02 13.07
N CYS A 36 -6.61 17.76 13.32
CA CYS A 36 -7.54 16.76 13.82
C CYS A 36 -7.82 16.97 15.31
N PRO A 37 -9.09 17.17 15.72
CA PRO A 37 -9.40 17.41 17.13
C PRO A 37 -9.19 16.20 18.04
N VAL A 38 -9.02 15.00 17.47
CA VAL A 38 -8.84 13.75 18.23
C VAL A 38 -7.37 13.45 18.52
N CYS A 39 -6.47 13.77 17.59
CA CYS A 39 -5.06 13.37 17.70
C CYS A 39 -4.05 14.45 17.31
N GLY A 40 -4.49 15.68 17.02
CA GLY A 40 -3.62 16.80 16.65
C GLY A 40 -2.94 16.68 15.28
N TYR A 41 -3.26 15.63 14.49
CA TYR A 41 -2.66 15.45 13.17
C TYR A 41 -3.08 16.58 12.22
N THR A 42 -2.12 17.21 11.56
CA THR A 42 -2.36 18.35 10.68
C THR A 42 -2.34 17.97 9.20
N VAL A 43 -3.25 18.56 8.42
CA VAL A 43 -3.36 18.36 6.97
C VAL A 43 -3.59 19.69 6.25
N GLY A 44 -3.15 19.76 4.99
CA GLY A 44 -3.28 20.99 4.19
C GLY A 44 -4.66 21.24 3.57
N HIS A 45 -5.58 20.26 3.60
CA HIS A 45 -6.89 20.38 2.95
C HIS A 45 -8.00 19.66 3.75
N ARG A 46 -9.22 20.21 3.71
CA ARG A 46 -10.37 19.73 4.48
C ARG A 46 -10.77 18.29 4.16
N SER A 47 -10.79 17.92 2.89
CA SER A 47 -11.13 16.55 2.47
C SER A 47 -10.14 15.50 2.99
N ALA A 48 -8.87 15.89 3.20
CA ALA A 48 -7.90 15.02 3.84
C ALA A 48 -8.18 14.85 5.34
N LEU A 49 -8.68 15.89 6.00
CA LEU A 49 -9.05 15.86 7.41
C LEU A 49 -10.28 14.99 7.65
N GLU A 50 -11.34 15.19 6.86
CA GLU A 50 -12.56 14.37 6.91
C GLU A 50 -12.24 12.89 6.69
N ARG A 51 -11.37 12.60 5.72
CA ARG A 51 -10.90 11.23 5.50
C ARG A 51 -10.08 10.68 6.66
N HIS A 52 -9.21 11.50 7.25
CA HIS A 52 -8.43 11.09 8.41
C HIS A 52 -9.36 10.77 9.60
N GLN A 53 -10.41 11.55 9.81
CA GLN A 53 -11.39 11.34 10.87
C GLN A 53 -12.12 9.99 10.78
N MET A 54 -12.29 9.43 9.57
CA MET A 54 -12.85 8.09 9.41
C MET A 54 -12.04 6.99 10.13
N ILE A 55 -10.75 7.22 10.40
CA ILE A 55 -9.92 6.28 11.17
C ILE A 55 -10.40 6.21 12.63
N HIS A 56 -10.84 7.35 13.18
CA HIS A 56 -11.33 7.45 14.55
C HIS A 56 -12.76 6.92 14.69
N THR A 57 -13.62 7.19 13.69
CA THR A 57 -15.01 6.68 13.69
C THR A 57 -15.11 5.21 13.29
N GLY A 58 -14.09 4.69 12.61
CA GLY A 58 -14.12 3.34 12.05
C GLY A 58 -14.97 3.21 10.77
N GLU A 59 -15.56 4.30 10.27
CA GLU A 59 -16.43 4.27 9.09
C GLU A 59 -15.66 3.85 7.83
N ARG A 60 -16.17 2.84 7.12
CA ARG A 60 -15.55 2.30 5.90
C ARG A 60 -16.56 2.29 4.76
N PRO A 61 -16.75 3.41 4.05
CA PRO A 61 -17.81 3.54 3.06
C PRO A 61 -17.61 2.65 1.83
N PHE A 62 -16.37 2.24 1.52
CA PHE A 62 -16.07 1.49 0.31
C PHE A 62 -16.02 -0.01 0.60
N LYS A 63 -17.14 -0.71 0.36
CA LYS A 63 -17.28 -2.16 0.59
C LYS A 63 -16.86 -2.96 -0.65
N CYS A 64 -16.21 -4.09 -0.43
CA CYS A 64 -15.91 -5.05 -1.49
C CYS A 64 -17.17 -5.82 -1.90
N GLY A 65 -17.37 -6.01 -3.20
CA GLY A 65 -18.49 -6.81 -3.72
C GLY A 65 -18.25 -8.31 -3.68
N TYR A 66 -17.00 -8.75 -3.50
CA TYR A 66 -16.62 -10.17 -3.52
C TYR A 66 -16.40 -10.75 -2.12
N CYS A 67 -16.20 -9.91 -1.10
CA CYS A 67 -15.98 -10.34 0.28
C CYS A 67 -16.42 -9.26 1.27
N SER A 68 -16.45 -9.59 2.57
CA SER A 68 -16.91 -8.68 3.64
C SER A 68 -15.92 -7.56 4.00
N LYS A 69 -14.85 -7.35 3.23
CA LYS A 69 -13.85 -6.29 3.52
C LYS A 69 -14.36 -4.92 3.08
N ALA A 70 -14.08 -3.90 3.90
CA ALA A 70 -14.40 -2.51 3.60
C ALA A 70 -13.20 -1.59 3.85
N PHE A 71 -13.16 -0.47 3.13
CA PHE A 71 -12.03 0.45 3.06
C PHE A 71 -12.47 1.91 3.24
N TYR A 72 -11.53 2.74 3.71
CA TYR A 72 -11.69 4.19 3.86
C TYR A 72 -11.52 4.96 2.54
N ARG A 73 -10.95 4.33 1.50
CA ARG A 73 -10.65 4.97 0.21
C ARG A 73 -11.08 4.06 -0.94
N SER A 74 -11.71 4.65 -1.95
CA SER A 74 -12.06 3.97 -3.21
C SER A 74 -10.84 3.37 -3.89
N GLY A 75 -9.71 4.10 -3.93
CA GLY A 75 -8.47 3.58 -4.52
C GLY A 75 -7.92 2.33 -3.82
N HIS A 76 -8.12 2.21 -2.50
CA HIS A 76 -7.73 1.00 -1.76
C HIS A 76 -8.67 -0.17 -2.08
N LEU A 77 -9.98 0.08 -2.20
CA LEU A 77 -10.93 -0.92 -2.66
C LEU A 77 -10.57 -1.40 -4.09
N ASN A 78 -10.25 -0.48 -5.00
CA ASN A 78 -9.88 -0.85 -6.36
C ASN A 78 -8.60 -1.70 -6.40
N GLN A 79 -7.57 -1.32 -5.63
CA GLN A 79 -6.37 -2.15 -5.48
C GLN A 79 -6.68 -3.51 -4.86
N HIS A 80 -7.56 -3.57 -3.86
CA HIS A 80 -7.99 -4.81 -3.25
C HIS A 80 -8.71 -5.73 -4.23
N ASN A 81 -9.56 -5.20 -5.11
CA ASN A 81 -10.28 -5.99 -6.12
C ASN A 81 -9.36 -6.80 -7.05
N ARG A 82 -8.08 -6.43 -7.17
CA ARG A 82 -7.07 -7.18 -7.92
C ARG A 82 -6.85 -8.60 -7.38
N ILE A 83 -7.11 -8.83 -6.09
CA ILE A 83 -7.00 -10.19 -5.52
C ILE A 83 -8.12 -11.11 -6.00
N HIS A 84 -9.28 -10.55 -6.34
CA HIS A 84 -10.44 -11.29 -6.81
C HIS A 84 -10.41 -11.48 -8.33
N THR A 85 -10.01 -10.43 -9.05
CA THR A 85 -9.95 -10.43 -10.52
C THR A 85 -8.66 -11.03 -11.08
N GLY A 86 -7.60 -11.11 -10.27
CA GLY A 86 -6.29 -11.58 -10.71
C GLY A 86 -5.52 -10.57 -11.58
N GLU A 87 -5.98 -9.30 -11.65
CA GLU A 87 -5.34 -8.26 -12.44
C GLU A 87 -3.90 -7.98 -11.98
N LYS A 88 -2.96 -7.96 -12.93
CA LYS A 88 -1.53 -7.70 -12.69
C LYS A 88 -1.01 -6.57 -13.58
N PRO A 89 -1.34 -5.30 -13.26
CA PRO A 89 -1.06 -4.17 -14.13
C PRO A 89 0.41 -3.76 -14.16
N TYR A 90 1.24 -4.22 -13.21
CA TYR A 90 2.64 -3.82 -13.14
C TYR A 90 3.52 -4.84 -13.84
N GLN A 91 4.04 -4.48 -15.01
CA GLN A 91 4.87 -5.36 -15.84
C GLN A 91 6.35 -5.00 -15.70
N CYS A 92 7.21 -6.03 -15.67
CA CYS A 92 8.63 -5.85 -15.82
C CYS A 92 8.97 -5.57 -17.29
N HIS A 93 9.81 -4.57 -17.57
CA HIS A 93 10.23 -4.27 -18.94
C HIS A 93 11.45 -5.12 -19.38
N LEU A 94 12.02 -5.93 -18.49
CA LEU A 94 13.18 -6.79 -18.77
C LEU A 94 12.79 -8.27 -18.97
N CYS A 95 11.62 -8.68 -18.50
CA CYS A 95 11.12 -10.04 -18.66
C CYS A 95 9.58 -10.09 -18.62
N PRO A 96 8.93 -11.21 -18.99
CA PRO A 96 7.47 -11.32 -19.03
C PRO A 96 6.76 -11.29 -17.66
N TRP A 97 7.50 -11.14 -16.55
CA TRP A 97 6.93 -11.18 -15.21
C TRP A 97 6.12 -9.91 -14.90
N ASN A 98 5.00 -10.09 -14.19
CA ASN A 98 4.11 -9.02 -13.80
C ASN A 98 3.55 -9.24 -12.39
N SER A 99 3.07 -8.16 -11.76
CA SER A 99 2.52 -8.17 -10.40
C SER A 99 1.27 -7.31 -10.26
N ALA A 100 0.47 -7.65 -9.25
CA ALA A 100 -0.71 -6.86 -8.85
C ALA A 100 -0.33 -5.57 -8.09
N TRP A 101 0.89 -5.51 -7.53
CA TRP A 101 1.40 -4.40 -6.72
C TRP A 101 2.75 -3.87 -7.19
N ARG A 102 2.92 -2.54 -7.10
CA ARG A 102 4.15 -1.84 -7.50
C ARG A 102 5.36 -2.22 -6.65
N SER A 103 5.16 -2.45 -5.35
CA SER A 103 6.23 -2.86 -4.43
C SER A 103 6.88 -4.18 -4.83
N ASP A 104 6.09 -5.11 -5.37
CA ASP A 104 6.60 -6.38 -5.86
C ASP A 104 7.40 -6.21 -7.13
N LEU A 105 6.96 -5.32 -8.03
CA LEU A 105 7.73 -4.98 -9.22
C LEU A 105 9.06 -4.31 -8.86
N GLU A 106 9.07 -3.37 -7.91
CA GLU A 106 10.31 -2.75 -7.43
C GLU A 106 11.26 -3.79 -6.81
N ARG A 107 10.73 -4.71 -6.00
CA ARG A 107 11.50 -5.81 -5.42
C ARG A 107 12.04 -6.75 -6.51
N HIS A 108 11.22 -7.08 -7.50
CA HIS A 108 11.61 -7.91 -8.63
C HIS A 108 12.68 -7.23 -9.49
N PHE A 109 12.59 -5.91 -9.75
CA PHE A 109 13.62 -5.20 -10.51
C PHE A 109 15.02 -5.30 -9.89
N LYS A 110 15.13 -5.46 -8.56
CA LYS A 110 16.41 -5.69 -7.90
C LYS A 110 17.05 -7.04 -8.25
N THR A 111 16.28 -8.05 -8.67
CA THR A 111 16.84 -9.32 -9.14
C THR A 111 17.57 -9.15 -10.46
N HIS A 112 17.09 -8.26 -11.34
CA HIS A 112 17.77 -7.92 -12.59
C HIS A 112 19.09 -7.17 -12.36
N LYS A 113 19.16 -6.31 -11.35
CA LYS A 113 20.43 -5.66 -10.96
C LYS A 113 21.47 -6.68 -10.48
N ARG A 114 21.04 -7.74 -9.78
CA ARG A 114 21.91 -8.85 -9.36
C ARG A 114 22.31 -9.75 -10.52
N SER A 115 21.42 -10.01 -11.48
CA SER A 115 21.74 -10.83 -12.66
C SER A 115 22.61 -10.07 -13.67
N GLN A 116 22.41 -8.76 -13.88
CA GLN A 116 23.33 -7.92 -14.67
C GLN A 116 24.72 -7.85 -14.03
N GLN A 117 24.81 -7.74 -12.70
CA GLN A 117 26.09 -7.81 -11.97
C GLN A 117 26.74 -9.21 -12.02
N ALA A 118 25.94 -10.29 -12.06
CA ALA A 118 26.43 -11.66 -12.21
C ALA A 118 26.94 -11.96 -13.62
N LEU A 119 26.28 -11.46 -14.67
CA LEU A 119 26.75 -11.58 -16.06
C LEU A 119 28.08 -10.83 -16.27
N CYS A 120 28.30 -9.71 -15.56
CA CYS A 120 29.56 -8.97 -15.62
C CYS A 120 30.74 -9.72 -14.97
N ARG A 121 30.49 -10.71 -14.09
CA ARG A 121 31.52 -11.55 -13.45
C ARG A 121 31.98 -12.75 -14.29
N VAL A 122 31.27 -13.09 -15.37
CA VAL A 122 31.60 -14.23 -16.25
C VAL A 122 32.45 -13.80 -17.45
N MET A 123 32.73 -12.50 -17.58
CA MET A 123 33.57 -11.91 -18.65
C MET A 123 34.87 -11.27 -18.11
N GLN A 124 35.48 -11.87 -17.07
CA GLN A 124 36.83 -11.53 -16.58
C GLN A 124 37.70 -12.78 -16.51
#